data_AF-A0A662E1L6-F1
#
_entry.id   AF-A0A662E1L6-F1
#
_cell.length_a   1.000
_cell.length_b   1.000
_cell.length_c   1.000
_cell.angle_alpha   90.00
_cell.angle_beta   90.00
_cell.angle_gamma   90.00
#
_symmetry.space_group_name_H-M   'P 1'
#
loop_
_entity.id
_entity.type
_entity.pdbx_description
1 polymer ?
#
loop_
_entity_poly.entity_id
_entity_poly.type
_entity_poly.pdbx_seq_one_letter_code
_entity_poly.pdbx_strand_id
1 'polypeptide(L)'
;MSSSQISSVHGRRVWDSRGRPTVEVEIALNDGSVGRAIAPAGASTGGGEAIDRRDGGPLLGGWDVLGAVRSVDTEIAKCLHGLDATNQEAADTALIELDGQPDKGRLGGNALVATSMAIAHAAAGSAPLWQYLGGSADRRMPLPEIQIFGGGAHAARRVDFQD
;
A
#
# COMPACT_ATOMS: atom_id res chain seq x y z
N MET A 1 -18.77 -10.45 -21.22
CA MET A 1 -18.31 -10.59 -19.83
C MET A 1 -17.06 -9.74 -19.71
N SER A 2 -17.06 -8.69 -18.89
CA SER A 2 -15.82 -7.99 -18.55
C SER A 2 -14.96 -8.94 -17.72
N SER A 3 -13.68 -9.07 -18.07
CA SER A 3 -12.75 -9.93 -17.34
C SER A 3 -12.05 -9.10 -16.28
N SER A 4 -12.33 -9.39 -15.02
CA SER A 4 -11.69 -8.80 -13.84
C SER A 4 -10.30 -9.37 -13.55
N GLN A 5 -9.75 -10.16 -14.48
CA GLN A 5 -8.41 -10.72 -14.33
C GLN A 5 -7.35 -9.63 -14.46
N ILE A 6 -6.37 -9.68 -13.57
CA ILE A 6 -5.21 -8.78 -13.57
C ILE A 6 -4.39 -9.03 -14.83
N SER A 7 -4.24 -7.98 -15.63
CA SER A 7 -3.50 -7.98 -16.90
C SER A 7 -2.08 -7.42 -16.74
N SER A 8 -1.90 -6.42 -15.89
CA SER A 8 -0.60 -5.83 -15.58
C SER A 8 -0.54 -5.27 -14.17
N VAL A 9 0.66 -5.32 -13.59
CA VAL A 9 1.03 -4.71 -12.32
C VAL A 9 2.26 -3.85 -12.58
N HIS A 10 2.24 -2.60 -12.14
CA HIS A 10 3.37 -1.70 -12.32
C HIS A 10 3.64 -0.88 -11.06
N GLY A 11 4.89 -0.89 -10.59
CA GLY A 11 5.36 -0.12 -9.46
C GLY A 11 6.10 1.16 -9.88
N ARG A 12 6.00 2.21 -9.07
CA ARG A 12 6.79 3.43 -9.25
C ARG A 12 7.17 4.08 -7.92
N ARG A 13 8.32 4.76 -7.92
CA ARG A 13 8.75 5.59 -6.80
C ARG A 13 8.08 6.96 -6.88
N VAL A 14 7.36 7.33 -5.84
CA VAL A 14 6.77 8.67 -5.65
C VAL A 14 7.25 9.26 -4.32
N TRP A 15 6.74 10.43 -3.92
CA TRP A 15 7.17 11.15 -2.73
C TRP A 15 6.01 11.31 -1.74
N ASP A 16 6.26 11.03 -0.46
CA ASP A 16 5.31 11.27 0.63
C ASP A 16 5.25 12.77 1.00
N SER A 17 4.36 13.12 1.93
CA SER A 17 4.17 14.50 2.41
C SER A 17 5.39 15.11 3.11
N ARG A 18 6.40 14.30 3.47
CA ARG A 18 7.67 14.72 4.08
C ARG A 18 8.80 14.80 3.06
N GLY A 19 8.51 14.57 1.77
CA GLY A 19 9.51 14.50 0.72
C GLY A 19 10.40 13.26 0.80
N ARG A 20 9.91 12.15 1.37
CA ARG A 20 10.61 10.86 1.37
C ARG A 20 10.04 9.94 0.29
N PRO A 21 10.87 9.08 -0.32
CA PRO A 21 10.38 8.10 -1.29
C PRO A 21 9.32 7.17 -0.71
N THR A 22 8.31 6.80 -1.50
CA THR A 22 7.36 5.73 -1.21
C THR A 22 6.95 5.01 -2.50
N VAL A 23 6.25 3.89 -2.36
CA VAL A 23 5.83 3.02 -3.47
C VAL A 23 4.41 3.39 -3.88
N GLU A 24 4.20 3.63 -5.18
CA GLU A 24 2.88 3.60 -5.80
C GLU A 24 2.78 2.34 -6.68
N VAL A 25 1.61 1.71 -6.68
CA VAL A 25 1.30 0.57 -7.55
C VAL A 25 0.09 0.88 -8.40
N GLU A 26 0.13 0.43 -9.65
CA GLU A 26 -0.96 0.47 -10.62
C GLU A 26 -1.31 -0.95 -11.05
N ILE A 27 -2.60 -1.26 -11.03
CA ILE A 27 -3.18 -2.54 -11.47
C ILE A 27 -4.12 -2.25 -12.64
N ALA A 28 -3.94 -2.95 -13.75
CA ALA A 28 -4.88 -2.92 -14.88
C ALA A 28 -5.54 -4.28 -15.06
N LEU A 29 -6.85 -4.29 -15.31
CA LEU A 29 -7.63 -5.50 -15.57
C LEU A 29 -7.87 -5.69 -17.07
N ASN A 30 -8.19 -6.92 -17.47
CA ASN A 30 -8.49 -7.25 -18.87
C ASN A 30 -9.70 -6.50 -19.46
N ASP A 31 -10.59 -5.97 -18.61
CA ASP A 31 -11.70 -5.12 -19.03
C ASP A 31 -11.35 -3.63 -19.18
N GLY A 32 -10.09 -3.26 -18.94
CA GLY A 32 -9.60 -1.89 -19.02
C GLY A 32 -9.75 -1.08 -17.73
N SER A 33 -10.32 -1.65 -16.65
CA SER A 33 -10.34 -1.00 -15.34
C SER A 33 -8.93 -0.83 -14.79
N VAL A 34 -8.66 0.30 -14.14
CA VAL A 34 -7.35 0.62 -13.56
C VAL A 34 -7.53 1.09 -12.13
N GLY A 35 -6.70 0.55 -11.23
CA GLY A 35 -6.60 0.98 -9.84
C GLY A 35 -5.18 1.42 -9.51
N ARG A 36 -5.06 2.47 -8.69
CA ARG A 36 -3.77 2.99 -8.22
C ARG A 36 -3.83 3.24 -6.72
N ALA A 37 -2.73 2.96 -6.04
CA ALA A 37 -2.59 3.31 -4.63
C ALA A 37 -1.13 3.58 -4.26
N ILE A 38 -0.95 4.47 -3.28
CA ILE A 38 0.36 4.86 -2.74
C ILE A 38 0.46 4.29 -1.32
N ALA A 39 1.56 3.61 -1.01
CA ALA A 39 1.83 3.17 0.35
C ALA A 39 1.96 4.40 1.28
N PRO A 40 1.19 4.46 2.39
CA PRO A 40 1.41 5.47 3.41
C PRO A 40 2.78 5.23 4.07
N ALA A 41 3.44 6.30 4.49
CA ALA A 41 4.75 6.20 5.13
C ALA A 41 4.65 6.66 6.59
N GLY A 42 4.87 5.73 7.52
CA GLY A 42 4.92 6.02 8.96
C GLY A 42 6.15 6.84 9.37
N ALA A 43 6.06 7.49 10.53
CA ALA A 43 7.21 8.10 11.23
C ALA A 43 7.66 7.27 12.44
N SER A 44 6.72 6.56 13.06
CA SER A 44 6.97 5.63 14.16
C SER A 44 6.72 4.22 13.65
N THR A 45 7.58 3.29 14.02
CA THR A 45 7.47 1.87 13.68
C THR A 45 7.51 1.08 14.99
N GLY A 46 6.39 0.48 15.37
CA GLY A 46 6.35 -0.50 16.45
C GLY A 46 7.12 -1.76 16.07
N GLY A 47 7.75 -2.43 17.05
CA GLY A 47 8.58 -3.62 16.79
C GLY A 47 7.83 -4.85 16.26
N GLY A 48 6.49 -4.83 16.25
CA GLY A 48 5.64 -5.89 15.69
C GLY A 48 4.91 -5.51 14.40
N GLU A 49 5.25 -4.38 13.79
CA GLU A 49 4.63 -3.92 12.55
C GLU A 49 5.25 -4.58 11.31
N ALA A 50 4.50 -4.54 10.20
CA ALA A 50 5.07 -4.84 8.91
C ALA A 50 6.16 -3.83 8.54
N ILE A 51 7.24 -4.29 7.90
CA ILE A 51 8.43 -3.47 7.65
C ILE A 51 8.45 -2.98 6.21
N ASP A 52 8.56 -1.66 6.04
CA ASP A 52 8.86 -1.04 4.76
C ASP A 52 10.24 -1.48 4.26
N ARG A 53 10.31 -1.96 3.02
CA ARG A 53 11.60 -2.23 2.40
C ARG A 53 12.22 -0.93 1.90
N ARG A 54 13.37 -0.59 2.48
CA ARG A 54 14.20 0.58 2.14
C ARG A 54 15.54 0.10 1.58
N ASP A 55 16.10 0.84 0.64
CA ASP A 55 17.33 0.43 -0.06
C ASP A 55 18.60 0.62 0.79
N GLY A 56 18.56 1.49 1.81
CA GLY A 56 19.74 1.86 2.58
C GLY A 56 20.78 2.62 1.73
N GLY A 57 22.00 2.71 2.26
CA GLY A 57 23.10 3.40 1.58
C GLY A 57 23.00 4.94 1.60
N PRO A 58 23.88 5.63 0.84
CA PRO A 58 24.01 7.09 0.92
C PRO A 58 22.94 7.87 0.15
N LEU A 59 22.30 7.24 -0.85
CA LEU A 59 21.29 7.91 -1.67
C LEU A 59 20.02 8.15 -0.86
N LEU A 60 19.49 9.37 -0.94
CA LEU A 60 18.25 9.78 -0.25
C LEU A 60 18.27 9.46 1.26
N GLY A 61 19.45 9.46 1.89
CA GLY A 61 19.63 9.13 3.30
C GLY A 61 19.24 7.69 3.66
N GLY A 62 19.28 6.77 2.69
CA GLY A 62 18.91 5.37 2.85
C GLY A 62 17.41 5.07 2.73
N TRP A 63 16.59 6.08 2.44
CA TRP A 63 15.12 5.96 2.40
C TRP A 63 14.55 5.60 1.03
N ASP A 64 15.41 5.35 0.04
CA ASP A 64 14.98 4.94 -1.29
C ASP A 64 14.22 3.61 -1.27
N VAL A 65 13.41 3.37 -2.30
CA VAL A 65 12.45 2.25 -2.37
C VAL A 65 12.52 1.49 -3.71
N LEU A 66 13.62 1.60 -4.45
CA LEU A 66 13.78 0.94 -5.74
C LEU A 66 13.77 -0.59 -5.61
N GLY A 67 14.23 -1.13 -4.48
CA GLY A 67 14.11 -2.56 -4.16
C GLY A 67 12.66 -3.01 -4.05
N ALA A 68 11.83 -2.24 -3.34
CA ALA A 68 10.40 -2.50 -3.20
C ALA A 68 9.66 -2.35 -4.55
N VAL A 69 9.94 -1.28 -5.30
CA VAL A 69 9.38 -1.07 -6.65
C VAL A 69 9.74 -2.23 -7.59
N ARG A 70 11.00 -2.70 -7.55
CA ARG A 70 11.42 -3.86 -8.34
C ARG A 70 10.66 -5.12 -7.96
N SER A 71 10.40 -5.35 -6.68
CA SER A 71 9.58 -6.48 -6.23
C SER A 71 8.16 -6.41 -6.80
N VAL A 72 7.57 -5.22 -6.91
CA VAL A 72 6.28 -4.99 -7.59
C VAL A 72 6.35 -5.40 -9.07
N ASP A 73 7.29 -4.84 -9.82
CA ASP A 73 7.41 -5.05 -11.27
C ASP A 73 7.85 -6.47 -11.67
N THR A 74 8.27 -7.31 -10.71
CA THR A 74 8.82 -8.65 -10.98
C THR A 74 8.05 -9.76 -10.29
N GLU A 75 8.41 -10.11 -9.06
CA GLU A 75 7.85 -11.24 -8.32
C GLU A 75 6.35 -11.08 -8.10
N ILE A 76 5.91 -9.90 -7.67
CA ILE A 76 4.50 -9.58 -7.40
C ILE A 76 3.70 -9.59 -8.71
N ALA A 77 4.18 -8.90 -9.74
CA ALA A 77 3.53 -8.88 -11.06
C ALA A 77 3.32 -10.30 -11.61
N LYS A 78 4.34 -11.15 -11.52
CA LYS A 78 4.26 -12.55 -11.96
C LYS A 78 3.27 -13.37 -11.13
N CYS A 79 3.24 -13.15 -9.81
CA CYS A 79 2.35 -13.86 -8.89
C CYS A 79 0.87 -13.53 -9.14
N LEU A 80 0.58 -12.25 -9.41
CA LEU A 80 -0.80 -11.76 -9.54
C LEU A 80 -1.38 -11.88 -10.95
N HIS A 81 -0.55 -12.04 -11.97
CA HIS A 81 -1.01 -12.08 -13.36
C HIS A 81 -2.07 -13.18 -13.58
N GLY A 82 -3.24 -12.77 -14.08
CA GLY A 82 -4.37 -13.66 -14.35
C GLY A 82 -5.25 -14.00 -13.15
N LEU A 83 -4.90 -13.56 -11.93
CA LEU A 83 -5.80 -13.66 -10.78
C LEU A 83 -7.00 -12.72 -10.95
N ASP A 84 -8.14 -13.14 -10.42
CA ASP A 84 -9.36 -12.34 -10.39
C ASP A 84 -9.24 -11.25 -9.30
N ALA A 85 -9.24 -9.98 -9.72
CA ALA A 85 -9.10 -8.85 -8.81
C ALA A 85 -10.29 -8.70 -7.84
N THR A 86 -11.44 -9.32 -8.13
CA THR A 86 -12.59 -9.29 -7.21
C THR A 86 -12.41 -10.22 -6.01
N ASN A 87 -11.46 -11.16 -6.06
CA ASN A 87 -11.11 -12.04 -4.95
C ASN A 87 -9.92 -11.46 -4.15
N GLN A 88 -10.20 -10.39 -3.41
CA GLN A 88 -9.21 -9.65 -2.62
C GLN A 88 -8.44 -10.55 -1.64
N GLU A 89 -9.15 -11.44 -0.92
CA GLU A 89 -8.54 -12.35 0.05
C GLU A 89 -7.54 -13.32 -0.60
N ALA A 90 -7.86 -13.87 -1.78
CA ALA A 90 -6.95 -14.75 -2.49
C ALA A 90 -5.71 -13.98 -2.99
N ALA A 91 -5.88 -12.75 -3.49
CA ALA A 91 -4.75 -11.92 -3.91
C ALA A 91 -3.85 -11.55 -2.73
N ASP A 92 -4.41 -11.13 -1.60
CA ASP A 92 -3.66 -10.77 -0.40
C ASP A 92 -2.95 -11.99 0.22
N THR A 93 -3.61 -13.16 0.21
CA THR A 93 -3.00 -14.43 0.64
C THR A 93 -1.81 -14.79 -0.24
N ALA A 94 -1.96 -14.71 -1.56
CA ALA A 94 -0.87 -14.96 -2.50
C ALA A 94 0.32 -14.00 -2.28
N LEU A 95 0.06 -12.72 -1.98
CA LEU A 95 1.10 -11.75 -1.64
C LEU A 95 1.83 -12.09 -0.34
N ILE A 96 1.10 -12.49 0.71
CA ILE A 96 1.66 -12.87 2.01
C ILE A 96 2.51 -14.13 1.88
N GLU A 97 2.00 -15.15 1.19
CA GLU A 97 2.72 -16.41 0.94
C GLU A 97 3.95 -16.18 0.07
N LEU A 98 3.84 -15.31 -0.95
CA LEU A 98 4.97 -14.94 -1.78
C LEU A 98 6.06 -14.28 -0.95
N ASP A 99 5.73 -13.31 -0.09
CA ASP A 99 6.72 -12.68 0.79
C ASP A 99 7.38 -13.70 1.73
N GLY A 100 6.55 -14.49 2.42
CA GLY A 100 6.98 -15.58 3.29
C GLY A 100 7.57 -15.16 4.63
N GLN A 101 7.68 -13.86 4.94
CA GLN A 101 8.12 -13.37 6.24
C GLN A 101 6.94 -12.80 7.06
N PRO A 102 6.88 -13.08 8.38
CA PRO A 102 5.80 -12.57 9.23
C PRO A 102 5.66 -11.03 9.19
N ASP A 103 6.79 -10.33 9.11
CA ASP A 103 6.91 -8.87 9.07
C ASP A 103 6.84 -8.27 7.66
N LYS A 104 6.68 -9.10 6.62
CA LYS A 104 6.62 -8.67 5.21
C LYS A 104 7.91 -7.97 4.73
N GLY A 105 9.05 -8.25 5.37
CA GLY A 105 10.31 -7.56 5.11
C GLY A 105 10.99 -7.93 3.79
N ARG A 106 10.68 -9.09 3.20
CA ARG A 106 11.37 -9.60 2.01
C ARG A 106 11.05 -8.78 0.76
N LEU A 107 9.75 -8.60 0.49
CA LEU A 107 9.22 -7.80 -0.61
C LEU A 107 8.97 -6.35 -0.16
N GLY A 108 8.61 -6.16 1.10
CA GLY A 108 8.33 -4.88 1.73
C GLY A 108 6.86 -4.68 2.01
N GLY A 109 6.52 -4.33 3.26
CA GLY A 109 5.16 -3.99 3.67
C GLY A 109 4.55 -2.87 2.80
N ASN A 110 5.36 -1.86 2.45
CA ASN A 110 5.00 -0.82 1.48
C ASN A 110 4.61 -1.36 0.09
N ALA A 111 5.35 -2.33 -0.46
CA ALA A 111 5.01 -2.94 -1.75
C ALA A 111 3.69 -3.72 -1.64
N LEU A 112 3.52 -4.51 -0.59
CA LEU A 112 2.32 -5.34 -0.39
C LEU A 112 1.07 -4.48 -0.20
N VAL A 113 1.10 -3.49 0.70
CA VAL A 113 -0.08 -2.67 1.01
C VAL A 113 -0.49 -1.79 -0.17
N ALA A 114 0.47 -1.21 -0.91
CA ALA A 114 0.16 -0.44 -2.12
C ALA A 114 -0.46 -1.34 -3.20
N THR A 115 0.06 -2.56 -3.37
CA THR A 115 -0.50 -3.52 -4.32
C THR A 115 -1.92 -3.92 -3.94
N SER A 116 -2.15 -4.31 -2.68
CA SER A 116 -3.45 -4.71 -2.14
C SER A 116 -4.52 -3.63 -2.35
N MET A 117 -4.21 -2.37 -2.01
CA MET A 117 -5.11 -1.24 -2.22
C MET A 117 -5.36 -0.97 -3.72
N ALA A 118 -4.34 -1.08 -4.57
CA ALA A 118 -4.49 -0.87 -6.01
C ALA A 118 -5.39 -1.92 -6.66
N ILE A 119 -5.33 -3.19 -6.19
CA ILE A 119 -6.26 -4.26 -6.62
C ILE A 119 -7.69 -3.88 -6.25
N ALA A 120 -7.94 -3.47 -5.00
CA ALA A 120 -9.27 -3.08 -4.55
C ALA A 120 -9.84 -1.90 -5.38
N HIS A 121 -9.00 -0.91 -5.69
CA HIS A 121 -9.38 0.19 -6.57
C HIS A 121 -9.70 -0.28 -8.00
N ALA A 122 -8.91 -1.19 -8.56
CA ALA A 122 -9.14 -1.72 -9.91
C ALA A 122 -10.44 -2.52 -9.97
N ALA A 123 -10.68 -3.37 -8.97
CA ALA A 123 -11.87 -4.21 -8.86
C ALA A 123 -13.16 -3.42 -8.59
N ALA A 124 -13.07 -2.29 -7.87
CA ALA A 124 -14.18 -1.36 -7.71
C ALA A 124 -14.61 -0.73 -9.05
N GLY A 125 -13.68 -0.56 -9.99
CA GLY A 125 -13.94 0.02 -11.30
C GLY A 125 -14.56 1.42 -11.20
N SER A 126 -15.79 1.58 -11.72
CA SER A 126 -16.54 2.85 -11.63
C SER A 126 -17.34 3.02 -10.33
N ALA A 127 -17.40 2.00 -9.48
CA ALA A 127 -18.09 2.10 -8.19
C ALA A 127 -17.23 2.88 -7.18
N PRO A 128 -17.84 3.67 -6.28
CA PRO A 128 -17.11 4.26 -5.17
C PRO A 128 -16.43 3.17 -4.31
N LEU A 129 -15.14 3.34 -3.98
CA LEU A 129 -14.38 2.32 -3.25
C LEU A 129 -15.04 1.92 -1.92
N TRP A 130 -15.58 2.89 -1.17
CA TRP A 130 -16.26 2.60 0.09
C TRP A 130 -17.48 1.69 -0.10
N GLN A 131 -18.14 1.73 -1.26
CA GLN A 131 -19.28 0.88 -1.58
C GLN A 131 -18.80 -0.52 -1.95
N TYR A 132 -17.71 -0.62 -2.72
CA TYR A 132 -17.07 -1.89 -3.06
C TYR A 132 -16.59 -2.63 -1.79
N LEU A 133 -15.90 -1.93 -0.89
CA LEU A 133 -15.37 -2.52 0.34
C LEU A 133 -16.45 -2.81 1.39
N GLY A 134 -17.44 -1.92 1.54
CA GLY A 134 -18.44 -2.01 2.60
C GLY A 134 -19.68 -2.85 2.26
N GLY A 135 -19.88 -3.22 1.00
CA GLY A 135 -21.04 -3.97 0.55
C GLY A 135 -22.37 -3.31 0.96
N SER A 136 -23.28 -4.10 1.55
CA SER A 136 -24.60 -3.66 2.03
C SER A 136 -24.62 -3.17 3.47
N ALA A 137 -23.45 -2.97 4.11
CA ALA A 137 -23.38 -2.55 5.51
C ALA A 137 -23.94 -1.13 5.73
N ASP A 138 -24.33 -0.87 6.98
CA ASP A 138 -24.87 0.42 7.43
C ASP A 138 -23.79 1.52 7.32
N ARG A 139 -24.05 2.55 6.51
CA ARG A 139 -23.06 3.54 6.10
C ARG A 139 -22.98 4.66 7.13
N ARG A 140 -21.80 4.88 7.71
CA ARG A 140 -21.58 5.93 8.71
C ARG A 140 -20.42 6.81 8.31
N MET A 141 -20.59 8.11 8.48
CA MET A 141 -19.47 9.06 8.41
C MET A 141 -18.74 9.04 9.75
N PRO A 142 -17.41 8.84 9.79
CA PRO A 142 -16.67 8.91 11.04
C PRO A 142 -16.64 10.36 11.56
N LEU A 143 -16.65 10.51 12.89
CA LEU A 143 -16.34 11.79 13.51
C LEU A 143 -14.82 12.01 13.43
N PRO A 144 -14.35 13.13 12.87
CA PRO A 144 -12.92 13.37 12.74
C PRO A 144 -12.29 13.74 14.09
N GLU A 145 -11.25 13.03 14.47
CA GLU A 145 -10.33 13.44 15.55
C GLU A 145 -9.21 14.27 14.92
N ILE A 146 -9.23 15.57 15.16
CA ILE A 146 -8.36 16.54 14.47
C ILE A 146 -7.22 16.93 15.40
N GLN A 147 -6.00 16.58 15.02
CA GLN A 147 -4.79 17.06 15.68
C GLN A 147 -4.63 18.58 15.46
N ILE A 148 -4.72 19.36 16.54
CA ILE A 148 -4.51 20.82 16.54
C ILE A 148 -3.16 21.20 17.15
N PHE A 149 -2.72 20.44 18.17
CA PHE A 149 -1.50 20.68 18.90
C PHE A 149 -0.60 19.46 18.82
N GLY A 150 0.61 19.63 18.30
CA GLY A 150 1.65 18.61 18.34
C GLY A 150 2.44 18.66 19.64
N GLY A 151 2.76 17.50 20.21
CA GLY A 151 3.60 17.36 21.39
C GLY A 151 4.70 16.30 21.24
N GLY A 152 5.33 15.91 22.35
CA GLY A 152 6.36 14.88 22.37
C GLY A 152 7.67 15.26 21.65
N ALA A 153 8.32 14.26 21.05
CA ALA A 153 9.64 14.39 20.41
C ALA A 153 9.66 15.43 19.27
N HIS A 154 8.52 15.64 18.61
CA HIS A 154 8.38 16.57 17.49
C HIS A 154 8.14 18.03 17.95
N ALA A 155 7.83 18.27 19.22
CA ALA A 155 7.57 19.61 19.80
C ALA A 155 8.69 20.12 20.72
N ALA A 156 9.92 19.61 20.54
CA ALA A 156 11.07 19.90 21.40
C ALA A 156 10.83 19.57 22.89
N ARG A 157 9.96 18.59 23.18
CA ARG A 157 9.62 18.14 24.55
C ARG A 157 9.08 19.25 25.47
N ARG A 158 8.43 20.28 24.91
CA ARG A 158 7.71 21.28 25.73
C ARG A 158 6.41 20.73 26.32
N VAL A 159 5.90 19.65 25.72
CA VAL A 159 4.73 18.90 26.16
C VAL A 159 5.08 17.42 26.01
N ASP A 160 4.88 16.62 27.07
CA ASP A 160 5.27 15.20 27.09
C ASP A 160 4.34 14.31 26.27
N PHE A 161 3.06 14.68 26.17
CA PHE A 161 2.06 13.96 25.40
C PHE A 161 2.26 14.20 23.90
N GLN A 162 2.24 13.12 23.13
CA GLN A 162 2.18 13.18 21.67
C GLN A 162 0.71 13.01 21.27
N ASP A 163 0.14 14.06 20.67
CA ASP A 163 -1.23 14.18 20.16
C ASP A 163 -2.37 13.66 21.05
#